data_AF-A0A1D8RDK1-F1
#
_entry.id   AF-A0A1D8RDK1-F1
#
_cell.length_a   1.000
_cell.length_b   1.000
_cell.length_c   1.000
_cell.angle_alpha   90.00
_cell.angle_beta   90.00
_cell.angle_gamma   90.00
#
_symmetry.space_group_name_H-M   'P 1'
#
loop_
_entity.id
_entity.type
_entity.pdbx_description
1 polymer ?
#
loop_
_entity_poly.entity_id
_entity_poly.type
_entity_poly.pdbx_seq_one_letter_code
_entity_poly.pdbx_strand_id
1 'polypeptide(L)'
;MINIIFEPNILLAMMIGIVMAFLYFLRIVKPQIARDQDIFFATIGLLYSSILVIHGWRLDPILLFSQVLINSILVPTCWENIRLRAIAHAFQKLTQNNKNN
;
A
#
# COMPACT_ATOMS: atom_id res chain seq x y z
N MET A 1 -9.83 -17.18 -21.65
CA MET A 1 -8.50 -17.83 -21.60
C MET A 1 -7.67 -17.08 -20.58
N ILE A 2 -7.09 -17.77 -19.60
CA ILE A 2 -6.13 -17.18 -18.67
C ILE A 2 -4.75 -17.45 -19.28
N ASN A 3 -3.95 -16.40 -19.48
CA ASN A 3 -2.62 -16.51 -20.06
C ASN A 3 -1.61 -15.90 -19.11
N ILE A 4 -0.87 -16.74 -18.40
CA ILE A 4 0.14 -16.32 -17.43
C ILE A 4 1.49 -16.39 -18.13
N ILE A 5 1.78 -15.38 -18.95
CA ILE A 5 3.10 -15.19 -19.55
C ILE A 5 3.85 -14.21 -18.67
N PHE A 6 5.16 -14.40 -18.53
CA PHE A 6 6.01 -13.51 -17.74
C PHE A 6 6.14 -12.14 -18.44
N GLU A 7 5.19 -11.27 -18.14
CA GLU A 7 5.07 -9.92 -18.70
C GLU A 7 5.31 -8.86 -17.60
N PRO A 8 5.59 -7.59 -17.97
CA PRO A 8 5.90 -6.54 -17.01
C PRO A 8 4.76 -6.25 -16.01
N ASN A 9 3.52 -6.60 -16.38
CA ASN A 9 2.33 -6.54 -15.51
C ASN A 9 2.47 -7.44 -14.25
N ILE A 10 3.02 -8.65 -14.37
CA ILE A 10 3.20 -9.58 -13.25
C ILE A 10 4.26 -9.04 -12.30
N LEU A 11 5.32 -8.45 -12.82
CA LEU A 11 6.35 -7.80 -11.99
C LEU A 11 5.75 -6.66 -11.17
N LEU A 12 4.97 -5.78 -11.81
CA LEU A 12 4.26 -4.70 -11.11
C LEU A 12 3.29 -5.26 -10.06
N ALA A 13 2.52 -6.30 -10.42
CA ALA A 13 1.58 -6.94 -9.51
C ALA A 13 2.27 -7.49 -8.27
N MET A 14 3.39 -8.20 -8.43
CA MET A 14 4.16 -8.74 -7.31
C MET A 14 4.71 -7.63 -6.41
N MET A 15 5.30 -6.57 -6.99
CA MET A 15 5.79 -5.45 -6.18
C MET A 15 4.69 -4.81 -5.34
N ILE A 16 3.53 -4.54 -5.95
CA ILE A 16 2.39 -3.94 -5.24
C ILE A 16 1.80 -4.91 -4.22
N GLY A 17 1.70 -6.19 -4.55
CA GLY A 17 1.24 -7.22 -3.61
C GLY A 17 2.10 -7.26 -2.35
N ILE A 18 3.43 -7.20 -2.51
CA ILE A 18 4.37 -7.13 -1.39
C ILE A 18 4.15 -5.86 -0.56
N VAL A 19 4.07 -4.68 -1.20
CA VAL A 19 3.85 -3.40 -0.49
C VAL A 19 2.55 -3.41 0.31
N MET A 20 1.47 -3.95 -0.26
CA MET A 20 0.16 -4.01 0.41
C MET A 20 0.16 -5.03 1.56
N ALA A 21 0.89 -6.14 1.41
CA ALA A 21 1.12 -7.07 2.51
C ALA A 21 1.93 -6.42 3.65
N PHE A 22 2.92 -5.58 3.34
CA PHE A 22 3.64 -4.78 4.33
C PHE A 22 2.72 -3.78 5.05
N LEU A 23 1.80 -3.14 4.32
CA LEU A 23 0.81 -2.25 4.92
C LEU A 23 -0.07 -3.00 5.93
N TYR A 24 -0.47 -4.24 5.62
CA TYR A 24 -1.17 -5.09 6.58
C TYR A 24 -0.29 -5.45 7.79
N PHE A 25 0.99 -5.78 7.54
CA PHE A 25 1.95 -6.15 8.60
C PHE A 25 2.23 -5.00 9.59
N LEU A 26 2.11 -3.74 9.16
CA LEU A 26 2.21 -2.56 10.04
C LEU A 26 1.30 -2.68 11.28
N ARG A 27 0.13 -3.31 11.12
CA ARG A 27 -0.81 -3.54 12.23
C ARG A 27 -0.22 -4.43 13.33
N ILE A 28 0.59 -5.40 12.96
CA ILE A 28 1.21 -6.34 13.90
C ILE A 28 2.37 -5.65 14.64
N VAL A 29 3.19 -4.89 13.92
CA VAL A 29 4.41 -4.27 14.48
C VAL A 29 4.11 -3.01 15.29
N LYS A 30 3.19 -2.16 14.81
CA LYS A 30 2.85 -0.86 15.43
C LYS A 30 1.33 -0.64 15.47
N PRO A 31 0.60 -1.38 16.32
CA PRO A 31 -0.86 -1.23 16.44
C PRO A 31 -1.28 0.19 16.89
N GLN A 32 -0.38 0.95 17.51
CA GLN A 32 -0.62 2.33 17.98
C GLN A 32 -0.78 3.35 16.82
N ILE A 33 -0.24 3.03 15.64
CA ILE A 33 -0.22 3.91 14.46
C ILE A 33 -1.20 3.39 13.39
N ALA A 34 -1.45 2.09 13.40
CA ALA A 34 -2.35 1.42 12.46
C ALA A 34 -3.79 1.90 12.63
N ARG A 35 -4.45 2.18 11.51
CA ARG A 35 -5.85 2.57 11.46
C ARG A 35 -6.67 1.48 10.77
N ASP A 36 -7.95 1.36 11.13
CA ASP A 36 -8.84 0.38 10.48
C ASP A 36 -8.92 0.57 8.95
N GLN A 37 -8.74 1.81 8.49
CA GLN A 37 -8.66 2.17 7.08
C GLN A 37 -7.50 1.47 6.35
N ASP A 38 -6.36 1.22 7.01
CA ASP A 38 -5.20 0.60 6.37
C ASP A 38 -5.50 -0.85 5.95
N ILE A 39 -6.37 -1.56 6.68
CA ILE A 39 -6.79 -2.93 6.37
C ILE A 39 -7.65 -2.94 5.11
N PHE A 40 -8.56 -1.98 5.00
CA PHE A 40 -9.40 -1.82 3.83
C PHE A 40 -8.54 -1.55 2.59
N PHE A 41 -7.57 -0.63 2.70
CA PHE A 41 -6.66 -0.33 1.60
C PHE A 41 -5.73 -1.50 1.25
N ALA A 42 -5.19 -2.22 2.24
CA ALA A 42 -4.38 -3.41 1.99
C ALA A 42 -5.18 -4.49 1.26
N THR A 43 -6.45 -4.71 1.64
CA THR A 43 -7.32 -5.71 1.01
C THR A 43 -7.62 -5.34 -0.45
N ILE A 44 -7.98 -4.08 -0.72
CA ILE A 44 -8.21 -3.60 -2.09
C ILE A 44 -6.93 -3.65 -2.92
N GLY A 45 -5.79 -3.28 -2.33
CA GLY A 45 -4.49 -3.32 -3.00
C GLY A 45 -4.05 -4.75 -3.37
N LEU A 46 -4.31 -5.73 -2.51
CA LEU A 46 -4.07 -7.16 -2.81
C LEU A 46 -5.03 -7.68 -3.89
N LEU A 47 -6.29 -7.25 -3.87
CA LEU A 47 -7.25 -7.56 -4.93
C LEU A 47 -6.80 -6.97 -6.28
N TYR A 48 -6.35 -5.71 -6.28
CA TYR A 48 -5.80 -5.04 -7.46
C TYR A 48 -4.58 -5.78 -8.04
N SER A 49 -3.63 -6.18 -7.17
CA SER A 49 -2.48 -7.00 -7.57
C SER A 49 -2.94 -8.32 -8.21
N SER A 50 -3.91 -9.02 -7.61
CA SER A 50 -4.45 -10.27 -8.14
C SER A 50 -5.09 -10.09 -9.52
N ILE A 51 -5.81 -8.98 -9.74
CA ILE A 51 -6.40 -8.63 -11.03
C ILE A 51 -5.31 -8.40 -12.08
N LEU A 52 -4.25 -7.68 -11.73
CA LEU A 52 -3.10 -7.45 -12.61
C LEU A 52 -2.39 -8.75 -13.00
N VAL A 53 -2.34 -9.77 -12.13
CA VAL A 53 -1.78 -11.08 -12.50
C VAL A 53 -2.66 -11.82 -13.52
N ILE A 54 -3.98 -11.86 -13.30
CA ILE A 54 -4.90 -12.67 -14.11
C ILE A 54 -5.24 -11.99 -15.44
N HIS A 55 -5.46 -10.68 -15.42
CA HIS A 55 -5.95 -9.88 -16.55
C HIS A 55 -4.91 -8.90 -17.09
N GLY A 56 -3.70 -8.88 -16.52
CA GLY A 56 -2.62 -8.00 -16.91
C GLY A 56 -2.27 -8.05 -18.39
N TRP A 57 -2.32 -9.25 -18.97
CA TRP A 57 -1.92 -9.53 -20.35
C TRP A 57 -2.86 -8.90 -21.39
N ARG A 58 -4.03 -8.44 -20.95
CA ARG A 58 -5.00 -7.72 -21.80
C ARG A 58 -4.80 -6.20 -21.76
N LEU A 59 -3.93 -5.68 -20.89
CA LEU A 59 -3.69 -4.24 -20.85
C LEU A 59 -2.83 -3.81 -22.04
N ASP A 60 -3.30 -2.79 -22.75
CA ASP A 60 -2.47 -2.09 -23.73
C ASP A 60 -1.23 -1.49 -23.05
N PRO A 61 -0.09 -1.38 -23.73
CA PRO A 61 1.15 -0.85 -23.15
C PRO A 61 0.99 0.52 -22.48
N ILE A 62 0.16 1.40 -23.04
CA ILE A 62 -0.11 2.73 -22.47
C ILE A 62 -0.92 2.66 -21.17
N LEU A 63 -1.84 1.69 -21.07
CA LEU A 63 -2.63 1.45 -19.87
C LEU A 63 -1.76 0.82 -18.78
N LEU A 64 -0.85 -0.08 -19.13
CA LEU A 64 0.12 -0.60 -18.18
C LEU A 64 1.04 0.51 -17.64
N PHE A 65 1.48 1.42 -18.50
CA PHE A 65 2.28 2.57 -18.09
C PHE A 65 1.51 3.50 -17.13
N SER A 66 0.22 3.75 -17.37
CA SER A 66 -0.59 4.54 -16.43
C SER A 66 -0.72 3.88 -15.06
N GLN A 67 -0.81 2.54 -14.99
CA GLN A 67 -0.76 1.81 -13.73
C GLN A 67 0.56 2.05 -12.99
N VAL A 68 1.70 2.00 -13.70
CA VAL A 68 3.02 2.26 -13.11
C VAL A 68 3.09 3.68 -12.53
N LEU A 69 2.63 4.69 -13.29
CA LEU A 69 2.63 6.07 -12.83
C LEU A 69 1.76 6.27 -11.58
N ILE A 70 0.53 5.75 -11.58
CA ILE A 70 -0.38 5.86 -10.42
C ILE A 70 0.25 5.22 -9.18
N ASN A 71 0.82 4.01 -9.32
CA ASN A 71 1.47 3.33 -8.21
C ASN A 71 2.73 4.07 -7.70
N SER A 72 3.49 4.70 -8.61
CA SER A 72 4.68 5.48 -8.25
C SER A 72 4.35 6.72 -7.40
N ILE A 73 3.15 7.27 -7.50
CA ILE A 73 2.67 8.35 -6.65
C ILE A 73 2.08 7.78 -5.35
N LEU A 74 1.29 6.71 -5.46
CA LEU A 74 0.57 6.12 -4.33
C LEU A 74 1.52 5.58 -3.24
N VAL A 75 2.58 4.86 -3.62
CA VAL A 75 3.47 4.18 -2.65
C VAL A 75 4.21 5.20 -1.76
N PRO A 76 4.89 6.24 -2.29
CA PRO A 76 5.49 7.28 -1.47
C PRO A 76 4.47 8.02 -0.60
N THR A 77 3.31 8.40 -1.15
CA THR A 77 2.27 9.09 -0.37
C THR A 77 1.74 8.23 0.78
N CYS A 78 1.59 6.91 0.57
CA CYS A 78 1.22 5.97 1.63
C CYS A 78 2.27 5.95 2.75
N TRP A 79 3.56 5.87 2.38
CA TRP A 79 4.66 5.90 3.33
C TRP A 79 4.70 7.21 4.14
N GLU A 80 4.57 8.35 3.47
CA GLU A 80 4.54 9.65 4.14
C GLU A 80 3.35 9.79 5.09
N ASN A 81 2.18 9.27 4.70
CA ASN A 81 1.01 9.27 5.54
C ASN A 81 1.21 8.46 6.84
N ILE A 82 1.84 7.29 6.75
CA ILE A 82 2.21 6.48 7.93
C ILE A 82 3.23 7.23 8.81
N ARG A 83 4.24 7.85 8.21
CA ARG A 83 5.25 8.64 8.92
C ARG A 83 4.62 9.82 9.67
N LEU A 84 3.72 10.56 9.03
CA LEU A 84 3.01 11.68 9.64
C LEU A 84 2.14 11.22 10.81
N ARG A 85 1.47 10.07 10.69
CA ARG A 85 0.71 9.47 11.80
C ARG A 85 1.60 9.11 12.99
N ALA A 86 2.77 8.54 12.73
CA ALA A 86 3.74 8.21 13.77
C ALA A 86 4.19 9.47 14.55
N ILE A 87 4.47 10.56 13.83
CA ILE A 87 4.87 11.85 14.42
C ILE A 87 3.70 12.45 15.23
N ALA A 88 2.49 12.43 14.69
CA ALA A 88 1.31 12.94 15.38
C ALA A 88 1.03 12.22 16.70
N HIS A 89 1.15 10.87 16.70
CA HIS A 89 1.00 10.08 17.92
C HIS A 89 2.09 10.38 18.95
N ALA A 90 3.35 10.58 18.51
CA ALA A 90 4.44 10.98 19.39
C ALA A 90 4.18 12.36 20.03
N PHE A 91 3.71 13.33 19.25
CA PHE A 91 3.38 14.67 19.75
C PHE A 91 2.23 14.64 20.76
N GLN A 92 1.17 13.87 20.49
CA GLN A 92 0.05 13.69 21.43
C GLN A 92 0.52 13.12 22.77
N LYS A 93 1.39 12.10 22.74
CA LYS A 93 1.94 11.51 23.96
C LYS A 93 2.75 12.51 24.79
N LEU A 94 3.52 13.39 24.15
CA LEU A 94 4.28 14.44 24.82
C LEU A 94 3.37 15.48 25.48
N THR A 95 2.33 15.94 24.78
CA THR A 95 1.36 16.90 25.33
C THR A 95 0.61 16.33 26.55
N GLN A 96 0.26 15.04 26.53
CA GLN A 96 -0.38 14.37 27.66
C GLN A 96 0.55 14.26 28.88
N ASN A 97 1.84 13.96 28.68
CA ASN A 97 2.81 13.92 29.76
C ASN A 97 3.01 15.29 30.42
N ASN A 98 3.01 16.37 29.62
CA ASN A 98 3.15 17.74 30.15
C ASN A 98 1.93 18.19 30.98
N LYS A 99 0.71 17.73 30.67
CA LYS A 99 -0.49 18.03 31.48
C LYS A 99 -0.55 17.31 32.83
N ASN A 100 0.20 16.22 32.97
CA ASN A 100 0.18 15.38 34.17
C ASN A 100 1.32 15.70 35.17
N ASN A 101 2.21 16.65 34.83
CA ASN A 101 3.25 17.19 35.70
C ASN A 101 2.90 18.61 36.15
#